data_AF-A0A8B5XL06-F1
#
_entry.id   AF-A0A8B5XL06-F1
#
_cell.length_a   1.000
_cell.length_b   1.000
_cell.length_c   1.000
_cell.angle_alpha   90.00
_cell.angle_beta   90.00
_cell.angle_gamma   90.00
#
_symmetry.space_group_name_H-M   'P 1'
#
loop_
_entity.id
_entity.type
_entity.pdbx_description
1 polymer ?
#
loop_
_entity_poly.entity_id
_entity_poly.type
_entity_poly.pdbx_seq_one_letter_code
_entity_poly.pdbx_strand_id
1 'polypeptide(L)'
;MFNRRHLTWAAVLVSLLMIGGIASMTSAQDGDIITLTDDDPQSLIGAINDANASSVLTIIELMPDATYSLTDARDGISLDVGPTAVGLPIIESMIRITGNGATIERDLEAEDEFRIMDVSSSGSLLLEDATIRGGYLTPTSSVGGAIQNFGTLQING
;
A
#
# COMPACT_ATOMS: atom_id res chain seq x y z
N MET A 1 77.05 13.63 9.68
CA MET A 1 77.22 12.18 9.91
C MET A 1 76.36 11.46 8.86
N PHE A 2 77.01 10.72 7.95
CA PHE A 2 76.54 9.76 6.92
C PHE A 2 75.02 9.65 6.64
N ASN A 3 74.47 10.01 5.46
CA ASN A 3 74.58 9.42 4.12
C ASN A 3 73.88 8.04 3.96
N ARG A 4 72.79 7.98 3.17
CA ARG A 4 72.58 7.14 1.94
C ARG A 4 71.16 6.60 1.71
N ARG A 5 70.58 7.04 0.59
CA ARG A 5 70.03 6.28 -0.57
C ARG A 5 68.87 5.29 -0.38
N HIS A 6 67.82 5.55 -1.17
CA HIS A 6 66.70 4.71 -1.59
C HIS A 6 67.02 3.22 -1.81
N LEU A 7 66.07 2.35 -1.45
CA LEU A 7 65.74 1.09 -2.16
C LEU A 7 64.25 0.76 -1.90
N THR A 8 63.48 0.59 -2.98
CA THR A 8 62.14 -0.05 -3.02
C THR A 8 62.24 -1.54 -2.58
N TRP A 9 61.17 -2.25 -2.22
CA TRP A 9 60.44 -3.27 -3.01
C TRP A 9 59.31 -3.86 -2.11
N ALA A 10 58.25 -4.34 -2.75
CA ALA A 10 56.90 -4.60 -2.24
C ALA A 10 56.73 -5.69 -1.16
N ALA A 11 55.72 -5.51 -0.30
CA ALA A 11 54.85 -6.58 0.17
C ALA A 11 53.42 -6.06 0.33
N VAL A 12 52.53 -6.58 -0.51
CA VAL A 12 51.08 -6.42 -0.45
C VAL A 12 50.57 -7.17 0.79
N LEU A 13 49.80 -6.50 1.63
CA LEU A 13 48.85 -7.16 2.53
C LEU A 13 47.51 -6.46 2.38
N VAL A 14 46.64 -7.09 1.58
CA VAL A 14 45.21 -6.78 1.50
C VAL A 14 44.61 -7.22 2.83
N SER A 15 44.39 -6.28 3.74
CA SER A 15 43.46 -6.48 4.85
C SER A 15 42.12 -5.90 4.41
N LEU A 16 41.30 -6.76 3.80
CA LEU A 16 39.88 -6.52 3.56
C LEU A 16 39.19 -6.56 4.93
N LEU A 17 39.08 -5.41 5.62
CA LEU A 17 38.17 -5.32 6.75
C LEU A 17 36.78 -5.29 6.14
N MET A 18 36.09 -6.42 6.24
CA MET A 18 34.71 -6.57 5.82
C MET A 18 33.90 -5.44 6.44
N ILE A 19 33.32 -4.65 5.54
CA ILE A 19 32.31 -3.64 5.83
C ILE A 19 31.21 -4.36 6.60
N GLY A 20 31.24 -4.20 7.93
CA GLY A 20 30.11 -4.55 8.78
C GLY A 20 28.99 -3.63 8.35
N GLY A 21 28.09 -4.15 7.53
CA GLY A 21 26.92 -3.45 7.06
C GLY A 21 26.20 -2.87 8.28
N ILE A 22 26.18 -1.54 8.35
CA ILE A 22 25.05 -0.87 8.97
C ILE A 22 23.86 -1.39 8.18
N ALA A 23 23.12 -2.34 8.79
CA ALA A 23 21.72 -2.44 8.52
C ALA A 23 21.18 -1.05 8.87
N SER A 24 21.10 -0.18 7.87
CA SER A 24 20.19 0.93 7.91
C SER A 24 18.83 0.27 8.08
N MET A 25 18.42 0.07 9.34
CA MET A 25 17.01 -0.02 9.63
C MET A 25 16.50 1.32 9.13
N THR A 26 15.94 1.30 7.93
CA THR A 26 15.19 2.44 7.43
C THR A 26 14.28 2.80 8.59
N SER A 27 14.34 4.06 9.03
CA SER A 27 13.28 4.58 9.88
C SER A 27 11.96 4.15 9.24
N ALA A 28 11.01 3.65 10.04
CA ALA A 28 9.62 3.69 9.62
C ALA A 28 9.42 5.14 9.15
N GLN A 29 9.22 5.32 7.85
CA GLN A 29 8.97 6.64 7.31
C GLN A 29 7.77 7.17 8.08
N ASP A 30 7.95 8.28 8.80
CA ASP A 30 6.86 8.94 9.51
C ASP A 30 5.85 9.32 8.43
N GLY A 31 4.76 8.57 8.37
CA GLY A 31 3.73 8.73 7.37
C GLY A 31 2.69 9.73 7.84
N ASP A 32 2.03 10.41 6.91
CA ASP A 32 0.88 11.24 7.26
C ASP A 32 -0.22 10.34 7.83
N ILE A 33 -0.82 10.73 8.95
CA ILE A 33 -1.88 9.94 9.61
C ILE A 33 -3.24 10.59 9.38
N ILE A 34 -4.19 9.80 8.90
CA ILE A 34 -5.60 10.16 8.75
C ILE A 34 -6.43 9.18 9.59
N THR A 35 -7.02 9.67 10.68
CA THR A 35 -7.89 8.86 11.55
C THR A 35 -9.35 9.13 11.23
N LEU A 36 -10.09 8.08 10.87
CA LEU A 36 -11.54 8.15 10.64
C LEU A 36 -12.31 8.02 11.95
N THR A 37 -13.32 8.87 12.15
CA THR A 37 -14.14 8.93 13.37
C THR A 37 -15.59 8.49 13.16
N ASP A 38 -15.91 7.99 11.97
CA ASP A 38 -17.21 7.48 11.56
C ASP A 38 -17.03 6.25 10.66
N ASP A 39 -18.14 5.59 10.33
CA ASP A 39 -18.23 4.45 9.42
C ASP A 39 -18.72 4.85 8.01
N ASP A 40 -18.75 6.15 7.69
CA ASP A 40 -19.22 6.63 6.39
C ASP A 40 -18.19 6.24 5.30
N PRO A 41 -18.59 5.47 4.27
CA PRO A 41 -17.70 5.15 3.16
C PRO A 41 -17.14 6.39 2.46
N GLN A 42 -17.83 7.53 2.47
CA GLN A 42 -17.32 8.78 1.90
C GLN A 42 -16.09 9.30 2.64
N SER A 43 -16.00 9.12 3.96
CA SER A 43 -14.83 9.46 4.77
C SER A 43 -13.61 8.63 4.35
N LEU A 44 -13.82 7.31 4.16
CA LEU A 44 -12.78 6.41 3.68
C LEU A 44 -12.34 6.74 2.24
N ILE A 45 -13.30 7.02 1.35
CA ILE A 45 -13.03 7.45 -0.03
C ILE A 45 -12.19 8.75 -0.03
N GLY A 46 -12.54 9.73 0.81
CA GLY A 46 -11.79 10.97 0.97
C GLY A 46 -10.34 10.70 1.41
N ALA A 47 -10.17 9.90 2.47
CA ALA A 47 -8.84 9.56 2.99
C ALA A 47 -7.95 8.85 1.97
N ILE A 48 -8.50 7.94 1.15
CA ILE A 48 -7.74 7.28 0.09
C ILE A 48 -7.34 8.27 -1.02
N ASN A 49 -8.22 9.20 -1.40
CA ASN A 49 -7.87 10.23 -2.37
C ASN A 49 -6.76 11.16 -1.86
N ASP A 50 -6.83 11.58 -0.59
CA ASP A 50 -5.80 12.40 0.05
C ASP A 50 -4.46 11.63 0.12
N ALA A 51 -4.51 10.35 0.48
CA ALA A 51 -3.34 9.48 0.49
C ALA A 51 -2.72 9.31 -0.90
N ASN A 52 -3.54 9.11 -1.94
CA ASN A 52 -3.08 9.03 -3.33
C ASN A 52 -2.46 10.33 -3.85
N ALA A 53 -2.88 11.48 -3.33
CA ALA A 53 -2.27 12.76 -3.64
C ALA A 53 -0.94 13.00 -2.90
N SER A 54 -0.62 12.17 -1.89
CA SER A 54 0.60 12.27 -1.11
C SER A 54 1.80 11.63 -1.83
N SER A 55 2.98 12.21 -1.61
CA SER A 55 4.26 11.64 -2.08
C SER A 55 5.00 10.84 -1.01
N VAL A 56 4.42 10.75 0.20
CA VAL A 56 4.94 9.98 1.33
C VAL A 56 3.94 8.90 1.73
N LEU A 57 4.38 7.95 2.55
CA LEU A 57 3.49 6.97 3.16
C LEU A 57 2.33 7.69 3.86
N THR A 58 1.10 7.26 3.62
CA THR A 58 -0.06 7.70 4.40
C THR A 58 -0.65 6.52 5.16
N ILE A 59 -0.93 6.70 6.45
CA ILE A 59 -1.57 5.74 7.34
C ILE A 59 -3.01 6.18 7.55
N ILE A 60 -3.95 5.36 7.09
CA ILE A 60 -5.38 5.54 7.31
C ILE A 60 -5.79 4.62 8.44
N GLU A 61 -6.18 5.19 9.57
CA GLU A 61 -6.72 4.44 10.71
C GLU A 61 -8.24 4.43 10.62
N LEU A 62 -8.81 3.24 10.44
CA LEU A 62 -10.26 3.06 10.42
C LEU A 62 -10.82 3.16 11.84
N MET A 63 -12.03 3.72 11.96
CA MET A 63 -12.81 3.63 13.19
C MET A 63 -12.89 2.16 13.66
N PRO A 64 -12.52 1.85 14.91
CA PRO A 64 -12.50 0.47 15.41
C PRO A 64 -13.85 -0.23 15.29
N ASP A 65 -13.82 -1.51 14.88
CA ASP A 65 -14.99 -2.40 14.72
C ASP A 65 -16.11 -1.85 13.80
N ALA A 66 -15.81 -0.82 13.00
CA ALA A 66 -16.76 -0.19 12.09
C ALA A 66 -17.09 -1.07 10.87
N THR A 67 -18.20 -0.78 10.19
CA THR A 67 -18.53 -1.37 8.90
C THR A 67 -18.75 -0.29 7.85
N TYR A 68 -17.81 -0.17 6.92
CA TYR A 68 -17.91 0.72 5.75
C TYR A 68 -18.63 -0.04 4.64
N SER A 69 -19.94 0.21 4.48
CA SER A 69 -20.78 -0.45 3.47
C SER A 69 -20.84 0.36 2.17
N LEU A 70 -20.19 -0.12 1.12
CA LEU A 70 -20.11 0.53 -0.19
C LEU A 70 -21.36 0.19 -1.01
N THR A 71 -22.11 1.20 -1.43
CA THR A 71 -23.39 1.04 -2.13
C THR A 71 -23.29 1.13 -3.65
N ASP A 72 -22.33 1.90 -4.15
CA ASP A 72 -22.25 2.26 -5.57
C ASP A 72 -20.86 1.98 -6.14
N ALA A 73 -20.83 1.57 -7.40
CA ALA A 73 -19.57 1.51 -8.14
C ALA A 73 -19.07 2.93 -8.43
N ARG A 74 -17.75 3.06 -8.53
CA ARG A 74 -17.08 4.22 -9.11
C ARG A 74 -16.42 3.78 -10.41
N ASP A 75 -16.56 4.63 -11.43
CA ASP A 75 -15.78 4.50 -12.65
C ASP A 75 -14.31 4.80 -12.34
N GLY A 76 -13.48 3.77 -12.38
CA GLY A 76 -12.03 3.88 -12.29
C GLY A 76 -11.37 3.57 -13.63
N ILE A 77 -10.23 4.19 -13.90
CA ILE A 77 -9.33 3.73 -14.96
C ILE A 77 -8.08 3.20 -14.28
N SER A 78 -7.94 1.88 -14.24
CA SER A 78 -6.66 1.28 -13.90
C SER A 78 -5.74 1.40 -15.12
N LEU A 79 -4.52 1.91 -14.92
CA LEU A 79 -3.55 2.01 -16.01
C LEU A 79 -3.16 0.64 -16.60
N ASP A 80 -3.42 -0.44 -15.86
CA ASP A 80 -3.02 -1.80 -16.20
C ASP A 80 -4.08 -2.57 -17.00
N VAL A 81 -5.38 -2.30 -16.76
CA VAL A 81 -6.51 -3.01 -17.39
C VAL A 81 -7.53 -2.13 -18.08
N GLY A 82 -7.40 -0.80 -17.97
CA GLY A 82 -8.37 0.15 -18.50
C GLY A 82 -9.57 0.37 -17.57
N PRO A 83 -10.77 0.64 -18.10
CA PRO A 83 -11.97 0.90 -17.30
C PRO A 83 -12.28 -0.25 -16.34
N THR A 84 -12.57 0.09 -15.09
CA THR A 84 -12.89 -0.87 -14.03
C THR A 84 -13.95 -0.30 -13.08
N ALA A 85 -14.81 -1.17 -12.56
CA ALA A 85 -15.80 -0.83 -11.53
C ALA A 85 -15.25 -1.17 -10.14
N VAL A 86 -15.01 -0.14 -9.33
CA VAL A 86 -14.40 -0.23 -8.01
C VAL A 86 -15.23 0.54 -6.97
N GLY A 87 -15.34 0.02 -5.75
CA GLY A 87 -16.06 0.70 -4.67
C GLY A 87 -15.23 1.81 -4.00
N LEU A 88 -13.90 1.63 -3.95
CA LEU A 88 -12.95 2.62 -3.42
C LEU A 88 -12.06 3.19 -4.53
N PRO A 89 -11.44 4.38 -4.34
CA PRO A 89 -10.46 4.89 -5.28
C PRO A 89 -9.31 3.89 -5.47
N ILE A 90 -8.79 3.82 -6.70
CA ILE A 90 -7.66 2.95 -7.05
C ILE A 90 -6.45 3.38 -6.22
N ILE A 91 -5.74 2.42 -5.61
CA ILE A 91 -4.52 2.70 -4.84
C ILE A 91 -3.37 2.91 -5.83
N GLU A 92 -2.84 4.13 -5.86
CA GLU A 92 -1.78 4.54 -6.80
C GLU A 92 -0.48 4.96 -6.10
N SER A 93 -0.51 5.04 -4.77
CA SER A 93 0.58 5.51 -3.90
C SER A 93 0.91 4.49 -2.78
N MET A 94 1.76 4.88 -1.82
CA MET A 94 2.08 4.09 -0.63
C MET A 94 1.06 4.35 0.48
N ILE A 95 0.17 3.38 0.72
CA ILE A 95 -0.90 3.49 1.70
C ILE A 95 -0.83 2.32 2.69
N ARG A 96 -0.95 2.65 3.98
CA ARG A 96 -1.24 1.69 5.05
C ARG A 96 -2.66 1.92 5.53
N ILE A 97 -3.49 0.88 5.55
CA ILE A 97 -4.82 0.91 6.17
C ILE A 97 -4.75 0.06 7.44
N THR A 98 -4.87 0.71 8.58
CA THR A 98 -4.99 0.06 9.89
C THR A 98 -6.47 -0.10 10.21
N GLY A 99 -6.96 -1.32 10.09
CA GLY A 99 -8.37 -1.67 10.13
C GLY A 99 -9.00 -1.66 11.51
N ASN A 100 -8.24 -1.93 12.58
CA ASN A 100 -8.77 -1.98 13.96
C ASN A 100 -10.03 -2.86 14.09
N GLY A 101 -10.05 -4.02 13.46
CA GLY A 101 -11.18 -4.95 13.42
C GLY A 101 -12.30 -4.54 12.45
N ALA A 102 -12.18 -3.42 11.74
CA ALA A 102 -13.24 -2.93 10.86
C ALA A 102 -13.48 -3.84 9.65
N THR A 103 -14.69 -3.73 9.10
CA THR A 103 -15.09 -4.35 7.83
C THR A 103 -15.25 -3.29 6.75
N ILE A 104 -14.71 -3.57 5.57
CA ILE A 104 -15.05 -2.85 4.32
C ILE A 104 -15.77 -3.85 3.43
N GLU A 105 -17.01 -3.54 3.06
CA GLU A 105 -17.84 -4.45 2.28
C GLU A 105 -18.54 -3.76 1.13
N ARG A 106 -18.89 -4.55 0.12
CA ARG A 106 -19.94 -4.17 -0.81
C ARG A 106 -21.26 -4.49 -0.15
N ASP A 107 -22.16 -3.52 -0.12
CA ASP A 107 -23.51 -3.69 0.41
C ASP A 107 -24.22 -4.85 -0.32
N LEU A 108 -25.03 -5.61 0.41
CA LEU A 108 -25.80 -6.71 -0.18
C LEU A 108 -26.91 -6.20 -1.12
N GLU A 109 -27.39 -4.99 -0.89
CA GLU A 109 -28.41 -4.29 -1.69
C GLU A 109 -27.81 -3.46 -2.83
N ALA A 110 -26.47 -3.35 -2.93
CA ALA A 110 -25.82 -2.65 -4.04
C ALA A 110 -26.22 -3.29 -5.38
N GLU A 111 -26.83 -2.48 -6.26
CA GLU A 111 -27.26 -2.88 -7.60
C GLU A 111 -26.07 -3.06 -8.55
N ASP A 112 -25.00 -2.30 -8.30
CA ASP A 112 -23.78 -2.35 -9.09
C ASP A 112 -22.88 -3.54 -8.71
N GLU A 113 -22.20 -4.05 -9.74
CA GLU A 113 -21.13 -5.02 -9.60
C GLU A 113 -19.79 -4.31 -9.57
N PHE A 114 -19.08 -4.41 -8.47
CA PHE A 114 -17.76 -3.84 -8.32
C PHE A 114 -16.90 -4.65 -7.37
N ARG A 115 -15.59 -4.50 -7.58
CA ARG A 115 -14.61 -4.92 -6.56
C ARG A 115 -14.45 -3.86 -5.49
N ILE A 116 -14.02 -4.27 -4.30
CA ILE A 116 -13.83 -3.33 -3.19
C ILE A 116 -12.60 -2.46 -3.44
N MET A 117 -11.48 -3.09 -3.78
CA MET A 117 -10.18 -2.42 -3.95
C MET A 117 -9.50 -2.82 -5.25
N ASP A 118 -8.71 -1.88 -5.77
CA ASP A 118 -7.79 -2.09 -6.88
C ASP A 118 -6.47 -1.41 -6.53
N VAL A 119 -5.37 -2.16 -6.65
CA VAL A 119 -4.01 -1.64 -6.46
C VAL A 119 -3.34 -1.61 -7.82
N SER A 120 -3.07 -0.41 -8.33
CA SER A 120 -2.39 -0.23 -9.61
C SER A 120 -0.94 -0.69 -9.53
N SER A 121 -0.27 -0.83 -10.67
CA SER A 121 1.16 -1.17 -10.73
C SER A 121 2.10 -0.17 -10.04
N SER A 122 1.66 1.07 -9.81
CA SER A 122 2.40 2.06 -9.00
C SER A 122 2.03 2.04 -7.52
N GLY A 123 0.90 1.41 -7.17
CA GLY A 123 0.38 1.34 -5.82
C GLY A 123 1.11 0.35 -4.91
N SER A 124 1.12 0.68 -3.62
CA SER A 124 1.62 -0.19 -2.56
C SER A 124 0.69 -0.10 -1.36
N LEU A 125 -0.06 -1.18 -1.11
CA LEU A 125 -1.01 -1.28 -0.01
C LEU A 125 -0.52 -2.23 1.08
N LEU A 126 -0.45 -1.74 2.31
CA LEU A 126 -0.42 -2.55 3.52
C LEU A 126 -1.80 -2.51 4.18
N LEU A 127 -2.49 -3.64 4.23
CA LEU A 127 -3.78 -3.78 4.91
C LEU A 127 -3.59 -4.57 6.20
N GLU A 128 -4.02 -4.01 7.32
CA GLU A 128 -3.86 -4.63 8.63
C GLU A 128 -5.19 -4.72 9.37
N ASP A 129 -5.47 -5.86 10.00
CA ASP A 129 -6.60 -6.04 10.92
C ASP A 129 -7.95 -5.53 10.36
N ALA A 130 -8.22 -5.83 9.08
CA ALA A 130 -9.44 -5.45 8.37
C ALA A 130 -10.08 -6.66 7.69
N THR A 131 -11.40 -6.71 7.66
CA THR A 131 -12.18 -7.66 6.86
C THR A 131 -12.61 -7.02 5.55
N ILE A 132 -12.27 -7.64 4.42
CA ILE A 132 -12.77 -7.24 3.10
C ILE A 132 -13.74 -8.31 2.59
N ARG A 133 -14.99 -7.95 2.26
CA ARG A 133 -16.00 -8.94 1.82
C ARG A 133 -17.03 -8.38 0.84
N GLY A 134 -17.84 -9.28 0.27
CA GLY A 134 -19.00 -8.93 -0.55
C GLY A 134 -18.71 -8.43 -1.97
N GLY A 135 -17.45 -8.13 -2.30
CA GLY A 135 -17.05 -7.71 -3.64
C GLY A 135 -17.41 -8.73 -4.72
N TYR A 136 -17.96 -8.24 -5.83
CA TYR A 136 -18.59 -9.08 -6.86
C TYR A 136 -18.43 -8.44 -8.25
N LEU A 137 -18.00 -9.24 -9.21
CA LEU A 137 -17.93 -8.86 -10.63
C LEU A 137 -18.47 -10.03 -11.46
N THR A 138 -19.42 -9.78 -12.36
CA THR A 138 -19.86 -10.81 -13.29
C THR A 138 -18.69 -11.24 -14.18
N PRO A 139 -18.51 -12.55 -14.41
CA PRO A 139 -17.36 -13.11 -15.11
C PRO A 139 -17.33 -12.69 -16.60
N THR A 140 -16.76 -11.52 -16.87
CA THR A 140 -16.31 -11.12 -18.21
C THR A 140 -14.80 -11.30 -18.37
N SER A 141 -14.07 -11.41 -17.26
CA SER A 141 -12.63 -11.69 -17.19
C SER A 141 -12.28 -12.36 -15.86
N SER A 142 -11.21 -13.16 -15.83
CA SER A 142 -10.76 -13.98 -14.68
C SER A 142 -10.16 -13.17 -13.52
N VAL A 143 -10.78 -12.06 -13.14
CA VAL A 143 -10.29 -11.14 -12.10
C VAL A 143 -11.08 -11.28 -10.81
N GLY A 144 -10.39 -11.17 -9.67
CA GLY A 144 -10.98 -11.32 -8.35
C GLY A 144 -12.01 -10.23 -8.03
N GLY A 145 -13.06 -10.61 -7.30
CA GLY A 145 -14.16 -9.70 -6.93
C GLY A 145 -13.89 -8.84 -5.70
N ALA A 146 -12.91 -9.16 -4.85
CA ALA A 146 -12.63 -8.37 -3.63
C ALA A 146 -11.51 -7.35 -3.85
N ILE A 147 -10.29 -7.83 -4.11
CA ILE A 147 -9.10 -7.00 -4.34
C ILE A 147 -8.46 -7.45 -5.66
N GLN A 148 -8.27 -6.51 -6.59
CA GLN A 148 -7.34 -6.67 -7.70
C GLN A 148 -5.99 -6.04 -7.32
N ASN A 149 -4.88 -6.72 -7.62
CA ASN A 149 -3.55 -6.21 -7.34
C ASN A 149 -2.61 -6.36 -8.55
N PHE A 150 -2.11 -5.24 -9.05
CA PHE A 150 -1.00 -5.14 -10.01
C PHE A 150 0.28 -4.58 -9.39
N GLY A 151 0.16 -3.93 -8.24
CA GLY A 151 1.28 -3.40 -7.46
C GLY A 151 1.70 -4.31 -6.32
N THR A 152 1.98 -3.70 -5.18
CA THR A 152 2.34 -4.41 -3.94
C THR A 152 1.15 -4.48 -3.00
N LEU A 153 0.83 -5.68 -2.52
CA LEU A 153 -0.17 -5.92 -1.49
C LEU A 153 0.43 -6.76 -0.37
N GLN A 154 0.43 -6.22 0.84
CA GLN A 154 0.72 -6.95 2.08
C GLN A 154 -0.54 -6.97 2.95
N ILE A 155 -0.86 -8.14 3.50
CA ILE A 155 -2.00 -8.34 4.40
C ILE A 155 -1.47 -8.91 5.72
N ASN A 156 -1.74 -8.20 6.82
CA ASN A 156 -1.47 -8.65 8.18
C ASN A 156 -2.80 -8.80 8.91
N GLY A 157 -3.14 -10.03 9.30
CA GLY A 157 -4.33 -10.32 10.12
C GLY A 157 -4.01 -10.50 11.59
#